data_AF-A0A0C3CJ20-F1
#
_entry.id   AF-A0A0C3CJ20-F1
#
_cell.length_a   1.000
_cell.length_b   1.000
_cell.length_c   1.000
_cell.angle_alpha   90.00
_cell.angle_beta   90.00
_cell.angle_gamma   90.00
#
_symmetry.space_group_name_H-M   'P 1'
#
loop_
_entity.id
_entity.type
_entity.pdbx_description
1 polymer ?
#
loop_
_entity_poly.entity_id
_entity_poly.type
_entity_poly.pdbx_seq_one_letter_code
_entity_poly.pdbx_strand_id
1 'polypeptide(L)' 'MEVELFPHIHLKVGRGISLSTAHCWLCGEGFQYISHKKGLYFDGHDWPNVLAYHQNDFLPTMKSLE' A
#
# COMPACT_ATOMS: atom_id res chain seq x y z
N MET A 1 -12.69 1.58 -11.48
CA MET A 1 -13.07 2.74 -12.30
C MET A 1 -12.10 3.84 -11.93
N GLU A 2 -10.93 3.83 -12.56
CA GLU A 2 -9.88 4.82 -12.30
C GLU A 2 -10.37 6.13 -12.89
N VAL A 3 -10.77 7.06 -12.03
CA VAL A 3 -11.07 8.43 -12.44
C VAL A 3 -9.75 9.00 -12.90
N GLU A 4 -9.63 9.33 -14.19
CA GLU A 4 -8.44 10.01 -14.69
C GLU A 4 -8.27 11.32 -13.91
N LEU A 5 -7.24 11.36 -13.05
CA LEU A 5 -6.97 12.45 -12.12
C LEU A 5 -6.79 13.79 -12.85
N PHE A 6 -6.12 13.77 -14.01
CA PHE A 6 -5.75 14.97 -14.76
C PHE A 6 -6.95 15.78 -15.30
N PRO A 7 -7.96 15.15 -15.93
CA PRO A 7 -9.22 15.82 -16.26
C PRO A 7 -9.90 16.48 -15.06
N HIS A 8 -9.93 15.82 -13.89
CA HIS A 8 -10.60 16.36 -12.70
C HIS A 8 -9.92 17.63 -12.17
N ILE A 9 -8.59 17.62 -12.13
CA ILE A 9 -7.78 18.76 -11.69
C ILE A 9 -7.52 19.79 -12.80
N HIS A 10 -8.23 19.69 -13.94
CA HIS A 10 -8.14 20.60 -15.09
C HIS A 10 -6.72 20.76 -15.67
N LEU A 11 -5.91 19.71 -15.59
CA LEU A 11 -4.53 19.74 -16.06
C LEU A 11 -4.41 19.06 -17.43
N LYS A 12 -3.83 19.78 -18.40
CA LYS A 12 -3.33 19.17 -19.63
C LYS A 12 -1.84 18.90 -19.48
N VAL A 13 -1.45 17.63 -19.34
CA VAL A 13 -0.05 17.23 -19.18
C VAL A 13 0.69 17.37 -20.51
N GLY A 14 1.35 18.50 -20.73
CA GLY A 14 2.25 18.69 -21.89
C GLY A 14 3.70 18.25 -21.62
N ARG A 15 4.11 18.24 -20.34
CA ARG A 15 5.37 17.74 -19.79
C ARG A 15 5.09 17.21 -18.37
N GLY A 16 6.00 16.42 -17.81
CA GLY A 16 5.90 15.97 -16.42
C GLY A 16 5.78 17.14 -15.43
N ILE A 17 5.12 16.90 -14.30
CA ILE A 17 4.98 17.87 -13.20
C ILE A 17 6.14 17.71 -12.20
N SER A 18 6.45 18.76 -11.46
CA SER A 18 7.40 18.65 -10.35
C SER A 18 6.78 17.88 -9.18
N LEU A 19 7.63 17.34 -8.32
CA LEU A 19 7.19 16.64 -7.10
C LEU A 19 6.38 17.55 -6.17
N SER A 20 6.78 18.83 -6.06
CA SER A 20 6.07 19.81 -5.23
C SER A 20 4.66 20.09 -5.75
N THR A 21 4.49 20.19 -7.08
CA THR A 21 3.18 20.33 -7.70
C THR A 21 2.31 19.10 -7.46
N ALA A 22 2.86 17.90 -7.60
CA ALA A 22 2.14 16.66 -7.31
C ALA A 22 1.68 16.59 -5.84
N HIS A 23 2.55 16.95 -4.89
CA HIS A 23 2.22 16.96 -3.46
C HIS A 23 1.08 17.93 -3.13
N CYS A 24 1.10 19.13 -3.72
CA CYS A 24 0.05 20.13 -3.48
C CYS A 24 -1.34 19.62 -3.90
N TRP A 25 -1.43 18.95 -5.05
CA TRP A 25 -2.68 18.38 -5.54
C TRP A 25 -3.13 17.18 -4.74
N LEU A 26 -2.22 16.26 -4.45
CA LEU A 26 -2.54 15.08 -3.65
C LEU A 26 -3.07 15.49 -2.26
N CYS A 27 -2.50 16.51 -1.62
CA CYS A 27 -3.06 17.07 -0.40
C CYS A 27 -4.49 17.60 -0.57
N GLY A 28 -4.79 18.26 -1.69
CA GLY A 28 -6.13 18.76 -2.01
C GLY A 28 -7.15 17.64 -2.24
N GLU A 29 -6.72 16.51 -2.80
CA GLU A 29 -7.51 15.30 -3.01
C GLU A 29 -7.64 14.43 -1.74
N GLY A 30 -7.14 14.90 -0.60
CA GLY A 30 -7.20 14.18 0.68
C GLY A 30 -6.13 13.12 0.87
N PHE A 31 -5.15 13.02 -0.04
CA PHE A 31 -3.99 12.17 0.17
C PHE A 31 -3.04 12.81 1.17
N GLN A 32 -2.67 12.04 2.18
CA GLN A 32 -1.63 12.42 3.12
C GLN A 32 -0.33 11.80 2.67
N TYR A 33 0.71 12.62 2.52
CA TYR A 33 2.05 12.12 2.29
C TYR A 33 2.53 11.38 3.55
N ILE A 34 2.60 10.05 3.46
CA ILE A 34 3.16 9.20 4.51
C ILE A 34 4.58 8.84 4.09
N SER A 35 5.57 9.36 4.81
CA SER A 35 6.94 8.89 4.68
C SER A 35 7.06 7.52 5.34
N HIS A 36 6.80 6.45 4.57
CA HIS A 36 7.18 5.12 5.02
C HIS A 36 8.70 5.10 5.20
N LYS A 37 9.18 4.85 6.42
CA LYS A 37 10.60 4.55 6.64
C LYS A 37 10.92 3.30 5.82
N LYS A 38 11.64 3.45 4.71
CA LYS A 38 12.21 2.31 3.98
C LYS A 38 13.04 1.49 4.97
N GLY A 39 12.65 0.24 5.18
CA GLY A 39 13.32 -0.68 6.11
C GLY A 39 12.38 -1.45 7.04
N LEU A 40 11.10 -1.07 7.15
CA LEU A 40 10.11 -1.82 7.92
C LEU A 40 9.19 -2.59 6.96
N TYR A 41 9.52 -3.85 6.70
CA TYR A 41 8.60 -4.79 6.07
C TYR A 41 7.65 -5.31 7.14
N PHE A 42 6.39 -4.92 7.06
CA PHE A 42 5.32 -5.64 7.75
C PHE A 42 5.04 -6.88 6.91
N ASP A 43 5.64 -8.02 7.26
CA ASP A 43 5.47 -9.29 6.55
C ASP A 43 4.10 -9.93 6.81
N GLY A 44 3.21 -9.24 7.54
CA GLY A 44 1.86 -9.69 7.85
C GLY A 44 1.84 -10.92 8.75
N HIS A 45 2.98 -11.34 9.29
CA HIS A 45 3.08 -12.58 10.06
C HIS A 45 2.28 -12.49 11.36
N ASP A 46 2.17 -11.30 11.93
CA ASP A 46 1.40 -11.02 13.15
C ASP A 46 -0.12 -10.92 12.92
N TRP A 47 -0.59 -11.02 11.68
CA TRP A 47 -2.02 -10.86 11.39
C TRP A 47 -2.79 -12.09 11.91
N PRO A 48 -3.94 -11.94 12.62
CA PRO A 48 -4.59 -13.05 13.32
C PRO A 48 -4.97 -14.24 12.43
N ASN A 49 -5.27 -13.98 11.15
CA ASN A 49 -5.56 -15.03 10.17
C ASN A 49 -4.31 -15.87 9.84
N VAL A 50 -3.16 -15.22 9.67
CA VAL A 50 -1.87 -15.88 9.41
C VAL A 50 -1.44 -16.69 10.61
N LEU A 51 -1.57 -16.13 11.82
CA LEU A 51 -1.29 -16.84 13.07
C LEU A 51 -2.22 -18.04 13.27
N ALA A 52 -3.52 -17.88 13.00
CA ALA A 52 -4.49 -18.96 13.11
C ALA A 52 -4.15 -20.12 12.16
N TYR A 53 -3.85 -19.83 10.89
CA TYR A 53 -3.44 -20.84 9.93
C TYR A 53 -2.12 -21.52 10.32
N HIS A 54 -1.13 -20.73 10.77
CA HIS A 54 0.16 -21.25 11.19
C HIS A 54 0.01 -22.25 12.36
N GLN A 55 -0.78 -21.87 13.38
CA GLN A 55 -0.92 -22.66 14.59
C GLN A 55 -1.84 -23.88 14.44
N ASN A 56 -2.93 -23.73 13.68
CA ASN A 56 -3.98 -24.74 13.63
C ASN A 56 -3.83 -25.70 12.45
N ASP A 57 -3.24 -25.27 11.34
CA ASP A 57 -3.18 -26.07 10.11
C ASP A 57 -1.74 -26.43 9.74
N PHE A 58 -0.86 -25.43 9.65
CA PHE A 58 0.50 -25.63 9.13
C PHE A 58 1.37 -26.51 10.05
N LEU A 59 1.52 -26.13 11.32
CA LEU A 59 2.37 -26.89 12.25
C LEU A 59 1.88 -28.33 12.47
N PRO A 60 0.56 -28.60 12.66
CA PRO A 60 0.06 -29.97 12.77
C PRO A 60 0.29 -30.81 11.51
N THR A 61 0.14 -30.20 10.33
CA THR A 61 0.37 -30.88 9.05
C THR A 61 1.85 -31.23 8.86
N MET A 62 2.76 -30.34 9.23
CA MET A 62 4.21 -30.63 9.15
C MET A 62 4.62 -31.76 10.09
N LYS A 63 4.08 -31.76 11.32
CA LYS A 63 4.36 -32.79 12.32
C LYS A 63 3.83 -34.17 11.94
N SER A 64 2.76 -34.25 11.15
CA SER A 64 2.23 -35.55 10.67
C SER A 64 3.03 -36.13 9.50
N LEU A 65 3.92 -35.33 8.90
CA LEU A 65 4.80 -35.72 7.79
C LEU A 65 6.24 -36.05 8.23
N GLU A 66 6.59 -35.83 9.51
CA GLU A 66 7.81 -36.35 10.15
C GLU A 66 7.68 -37.83 10.53
#